data_AF-A0A2W5EQW8-F1
#
_entry.id   AF-A0A2W5EQW8-F1
#
_cell.length_a   1.000
_cell.length_b   1.000
_cell.length_c   1.000
_cell.angle_alpha   90.00
_cell.angle_beta   90.00
_cell.angle_gamma   90.00
#
_symmetry.space_group_name_H-M   'P 1'
#
loop_
_entity.id
_entity.type
_entity.pdbx_description
1 polymer ?
#
loop_
_entity_poly.entity_id
_entity_poly.type
_entity_poly.pdbx_seq_one_letter_code
_entity_poly.pdbx_strand_id
1 'polypeptide(L)'
;MKLLKHIILLMLCICHVIYSLGQNNRMQAAMQTVNTINKSVDSTVDNISLAMAAIASQEPFLTGYYYASSNTSKLPVFANRVEEISRRKAVEHEGEKGSRPNSFSFPEFPGNARLALFFRNWPPDHGNNIFEYKLVDMDERNGDTSIPWKKSSSVIIVPRLAYGTNYMLMVRYIGEGNKISAYFFKTYSVWSPYLRVFKKNIGFIIGLLIIINLLLLLRYLNTKRRQRQYQLELKSLFAQLNPHFVFNSLSSIQGLMNNNEIEKANQYLSGFSGLLRTTLDKGGKEVIPLSEEIGNLQNYIHFEQLRFNFKFEKDVEPYLPMDEINVMPLLAQPLIENSVKHGISGLGEKGLLSIRLYTVEHDLFMAIKDNGKGFDVEEYKAGYGVDLVKKRIAAYNKWHRKTNIVLNMKSEPGNTVTIIQFQNWLPK
;
A
#
# COMPACT_ATOMS: atom_id res chain seq x y z
N MET A 1 13.05 1.82 -13.62
CA MET A 1 14.41 1.27 -13.45
C MET A 1 15.06 1.59 -12.10
N LYS A 2 15.07 2.85 -11.62
CA LYS A 2 15.64 3.23 -10.30
C LYS A 2 14.96 2.58 -9.09
N LEU A 3 13.63 2.40 -9.15
CA LEU A 3 12.84 1.72 -8.10
C LEU A 3 13.20 0.23 -7.97
N LEU A 4 13.44 -0.44 -9.10
CA LEU A 4 13.80 -1.87 -9.14
C LEU A 4 15.18 -2.12 -8.52
N LYS A 5 16.16 -1.23 -8.77
CA LYS A 5 17.49 -1.28 -8.11
C LYS A 5 17.40 -1.11 -6.60
N HIS A 6 16.54 -0.21 -6.11
CA HIS A 6 16.36 -0.01 -4.67
C HIS A 6 15.67 -1.21 -4.00
N ILE A 7 14.69 -1.83 -4.66
CA ILE A 7 14.03 -3.04 -4.17
C ILE A 7 15.01 -4.21 -4.09
N ILE A 8 15.88 -4.38 -5.09
CA ILE A 8 16.92 -5.43 -5.10
C ILE A 8 17.94 -5.21 -3.98
N LEU A 9 18.37 -3.97 -3.75
CA LEU A 9 19.30 -3.62 -2.66
C LEU A 9 18.68 -3.86 -1.29
N LEU A 10 17.41 -3.49 -1.12
CA LEU A 10 16.64 -3.73 0.11
C LEU A 10 16.47 -5.24 0.36
N MET A 11 16.19 -6.03 -0.68
CA MET A 11 16.09 -7.49 -0.59
C MET A 11 17.44 -8.14 -0.22
N LEU A 12 18.56 -7.64 -0.76
CA LEU A 12 19.90 -8.11 -0.39
C LEU A 12 20.23 -7.79 1.07
N CYS A 13 19.89 -6.59 1.56
CA CYS A 13 20.05 -6.22 2.97
C CYS A 13 19.15 -7.05 3.89
N ILE A 14 17.90 -7.28 3.51
CA ILE A 14 16.96 -8.14 4.27
C ILE A 14 17.47 -9.58 4.29
N CYS A 15 17.99 -10.11 3.17
CA CYS A 15 18.65 -11.42 3.15
C CYS A 15 19.87 -11.49 4.08
N HIS A 16 20.69 -10.45 4.14
CA HIS A 16 21.86 -10.38 5.03
C HIS A 16 21.47 -10.28 6.51
N VAL A 17 20.42 -9.52 6.83
CA VAL A 17 19.86 -9.40 8.18
C VAL A 17 19.17 -10.69 8.63
N ILE A 18 18.43 -11.37 7.75
CA ILE A 18 17.84 -12.70 8.02
C ILE A 18 18.94 -13.76 8.16
N TYR A 19 20.02 -13.68 7.38
CA TYR A 19 21.21 -14.52 7.54
C TYR A 19 21.87 -14.30 8.92
N SER A 20 21.99 -13.05 9.36
CA SER A 20 22.53 -12.69 10.68
C SER A 20 21.61 -13.10 11.85
N LEU A 21 20.29 -12.97 11.71
CA LEU A 21 19.31 -13.35 12.74
C LEU A 21 19.11 -14.87 12.82
N GLY A 22 19.24 -15.57 11.69
CA GLY A 22 19.16 -17.04 11.62
C GLY A 22 20.38 -17.74 12.24
N GLN A 23 21.56 -17.11 12.22
CA GLN A 23 22.74 -17.55 12.97
C GLN A 23 22.48 -17.49 14.48
N ASN A 24 21.91 -16.38 15.00
CA ASN A 24 21.70 -16.18 16.43
C ASN A 24 20.73 -17.18 17.08
N ASN A 25 19.58 -17.47 16.46
CA ASN A 25 18.58 -18.36 17.08
C ASN A 25 18.93 -19.86 16.97
N ARG A 26 19.68 -20.27 15.94
CA ARG A 26 20.16 -21.66 15.83
C ARG A 26 21.46 -21.91 16.62
N MET A 27 22.32 -20.90 16.77
CA MET A 27 23.44 -20.95 17.71
C MET A 27 22.96 -21.06 19.15
N GLN A 28 21.92 -20.32 19.58
CA GLN A 28 21.47 -20.35 20.98
C GLN A 28 20.87 -21.69 21.43
N ALA A 29 20.10 -22.36 20.56
CA ALA A 29 19.54 -23.69 20.87
C ALA A 29 20.61 -24.81 20.82
N ALA A 30 21.63 -24.68 19.97
CA ALA A 30 22.77 -25.59 19.95
C ALA A 30 23.78 -25.30 21.10
N MET A 31 23.92 -24.04 21.53
CA MET A 31 24.82 -23.60 22.60
C MET A 31 24.34 -24.03 23.99
N GLN A 32 23.04 -24.16 24.25
CA GLN A 32 22.56 -24.61 25.57
C GLN A 32 22.92 -26.07 25.87
N THR A 33 22.96 -26.95 24.86
CA THR A 33 23.38 -28.35 25.04
C THR A 33 24.91 -28.50 25.07
N VAL A 34 25.65 -27.55 24.48
CA VAL A 34 27.13 -27.55 24.40
C VAL A 34 27.79 -26.88 25.63
N ASN A 35 27.12 -25.90 26.26
CA ASN A 35 27.70 -25.13 27.37
C ASN A 35 27.94 -25.91 28.66
N THR A 36 27.38 -27.11 28.82
CA THR A 36 27.70 -27.98 29.96
C THR A 36 29.07 -28.65 29.82
N ILE A 37 29.62 -28.72 28.59
CA ILE A 37 30.95 -29.33 28.32
C ILE A 37 32.02 -28.25 28.10
N ASN A 38 31.65 -27.06 27.61
CA ASN A 38 32.60 -26.02 27.19
C ASN A 38 33.20 -25.15 28.32
N LYS A 39 32.85 -25.38 29.59
CA LYS A 39 33.45 -24.63 30.72
C LYS A 39 34.91 -25.01 31.03
N SER A 40 35.52 -25.93 30.27
CA SER A 40 36.93 -26.34 30.43
C SER A 40 37.81 -26.13 29.19
N VAL A 41 37.31 -25.45 28.14
CA VAL A 41 38.06 -25.24 26.88
C VAL A 41 38.02 -23.76 26.48
N ASP A 42 39.21 -23.18 26.30
CA ASP A 42 39.43 -21.78 25.91
C ASP A 42 38.57 -21.32 24.72
N SER A 43 38.07 -20.10 24.83
CA SER A 43 37.03 -19.44 24.02
C SER A 43 37.41 -19.03 22.59
N THR A 44 38.32 -19.76 21.92
CA THR A 44 38.85 -19.37 20.59
C THR A 44 38.66 -20.41 19.47
N VAL A 45 37.67 -21.32 19.59
CA VAL A 45 37.40 -22.29 18.51
C VAL A 45 35.96 -22.20 18.01
N ASP A 46 35.82 -21.85 16.73
CA ASP A 46 34.56 -21.77 15.99
C ASP A 46 33.70 -23.03 16.16
N ASN A 47 32.44 -22.83 16.53
CA ASN A 47 31.31 -23.78 16.51
C ASN A 47 31.69 -25.27 16.60
N ILE A 48 32.18 -25.69 17.76
CA ILE A 48 32.38 -27.11 18.08
C ILE A 48 31.12 -27.65 18.76
N SER A 49 30.43 -28.58 18.11
CA SER A 49 29.46 -29.45 18.79
C SER A 49 30.12 -30.78 19.15
N LEU A 50 30.44 -30.97 20.44
CA LEU A 50 30.91 -32.25 20.98
C LEU A 50 29.73 -32.94 21.67
N ALA A 51 29.35 -34.12 21.21
CA ALA A 51 28.42 -35.00 21.92
C ALA A 51 29.19 -36.24 22.40
N MET A 52 29.29 -36.41 23.73
CA MET A 52 29.77 -37.65 24.33
C MET A 52 28.58 -38.53 24.69
N ALA A 53 28.45 -39.68 24.05
CA ALA A 53 27.49 -40.70 24.43
C ALA A 53 28.21 -41.71 25.34
N ALA A 54 27.87 -41.75 26.62
CA ALA A 54 28.34 -42.76 27.56
C ALA A 54 27.24 -43.81 27.74
N ILE A 55 27.41 -45.01 27.17
CA ILE A 55 26.52 -46.16 27.42
C ILE A 55 27.37 -47.42 27.57
N ALA A 56 27.24 -48.10 28.70
CA ALA A 56 27.91 -49.36 28.98
C ALA A 56 27.36 -50.49 28.08
N SER A 57 28.05 -50.82 27.00
CA SER A 57 27.88 -52.08 26.27
C SER A 57 29.15 -52.46 25.50
N GLN A 58 29.34 -53.77 25.30
CA GLN A 58 30.56 -54.37 24.75
C GLN A 58 30.84 -53.95 23.29
N GLU A 59 31.98 -53.30 23.11
CA GLU A 59 32.89 -53.15 21.94
C GLU A 59 32.42 -53.34 20.47
N PRO A 60 32.94 -52.52 19.51
CA PRO A 60 33.74 -51.29 19.65
C PRO A 60 32.96 -50.06 20.13
N PHE A 61 33.57 -49.29 21.03
CA PHE A 61 32.94 -48.17 21.76
C PHE A 61 33.19 -46.84 21.06
N LEU A 62 32.17 -46.25 20.42
CA LEU A 62 32.20 -44.87 19.95
C LEU A 62 32.20 -43.93 21.16
N THR A 63 33.28 -43.16 21.33
CA THR A 63 33.47 -42.26 22.47
C THR A 63 32.96 -40.84 22.18
N GLY A 64 32.88 -40.45 20.91
CA GLY A 64 32.31 -39.18 20.48
C GLY A 64 32.43 -38.95 18.99
N TYR A 65 31.82 -37.87 18.50
CA TYR A 65 31.95 -37.42 17.10
C TYR A 65 32.17 -35.91 17.02
N TYR A 66 32.80 -35.46 15.93
CA TYR A 66 33.08 -34.08 15.58
C TYR A 66 32.76 -33.86 14.11
N TYR A 67 32.10 -32.76 13.76
CA TYR A 67 31.94 -32.36 12.37
C TYR A 67 32.33 -30.90 12.17
N ALA A 68 33.01 -30.61 11.06
CA ALA A 68 33.40 -29.27 10.67
C ALA A 68 33.00 -28.96 9.23
N SER A 69 32.48 -27.75 9.01
CA SER A 69 32.08 -27.28 7.69
C SER A 69 33.19 -26.55 6.93
N SER A 70 34.24 -26.03 7.59
CA SER A 70 35.18 -25.12 6.90
C SER A 70 36.66 -25.12 7.33
N ASN A 71 37.08 -25.68 8.47
CA ASN A 71 38.50 -25.60 8.87
C ASN A 71 39.01 -26.88 9.56
N THR A 72 40.14 -27.42 9.09
CA THR A 72 40.66 -28.74 9.51
C THR A 72 42.07 -28.73 10.09
N SER A 73 42.71 -27.56 10.19
CA SER A 73 44.07 -27.43 10.72
C SER A 73 44.19 -27.82 12.20
N LYS A 74 43.09 -27.76 12.96
CA LYS A 74 43.06 -28.07 14.40
C LYS A 74 42.55 -29.49 14.73
N LEU A 75 42.15 -30.29 13.73
CA LEU A 75 41.65 -31.66 13.94
C LEU A 75 42.64 -32.58 14.69
N PRO A 76 43.95 -32.59 14.37
CA PRO A 76 44.91 -33.47 15.03
C PRO A 76 45.14 -33.08 16.50
N VAL A 77 45.18 -31.78 16.79
CA VAL A 77 45.35 -31.24 18.16
C VAL A 77 44.13 -31.58 19.01
N PHE A 78 42.93 -31.49 18.43
CA PHE A 78 41.69 -31.88 19.09
C PHE A 78 41.60 -33.38 19.31
N ALA A 79 42.01 -34.19 18.32
CA ALA A 79 42.03 -35.64 18.42
C ALA A 79 42.90 -36.13 19.58
N ASN A 80 44.11 -35.59 19.71
CA ASN A 80 45.02 -35.92 20.82
C ASN A 80 44.41 -35.60 22.19
N ARG A 81 43.64 -34.50 22.30
CA ARG A 81 43.05 -34.06 23.58
C ARG A 81 41.79 -34.85 23.94
N VAL A 82 40.97 -35.25 22.97
CA VAL A 82 39.87 -36.18 23.17
C VAL A 82 40.42 -37.55 23.58
N GLU A 83 41.52 -38.01 22.98
CA GLU A 83 42.19 -39.25 23.36
C GLU A 83 42.72 -39.19 24.81
N GLU A 84 43.27 -38.05 25.23
CA GLU A 84 43.72 -37.81 26.61
C GLU A 84 42.55 -37.88 27.62
N ILE A 85 41.41 -37.24 27.31
CA ILE A 85 40.20 -37.27 28.16
C ILE A 85 39.61 -38.68 28.23
N SER A 86 39.63 -39.41 27.10
CA SER A 86 39.14 -40.79 27.02
C SER A 86 39.99 -41.75 27.85
N ARG A 87 41.33 -41.55 27.88
CA ARG A 87 42.21 -42.31 28.78
C ARG A 87 41.93 -42.04 30.25
N ARG A 88 41.70 -40.78 30.64
CA ARG A 88 41.42 -40.41 32.05
C ARG A 88 40.11 -41.00 32.58
N LYS A 89 39.04 -41.02 31.77
CA LYS A 89 37.74 -41.59 32.17
C LYS A 89 37.67 -43.12 32.13
N ALA A 90 38.53 -43.78 31.35
CA ALA A 90 38.57 -45.24 31.27
C ALA A 90 39.01 -45.91 32.58
N VAL A 91 39.66 -45.16 33.49
CA VAL A 91 40.18 -45.64 34.77
C VAL A 91 39.09 -45.69 35.87
N GLU A 92 37.96 -45.01 35.70
CA GLU A 92 36.97 -44.86 36.79
C GLU A 92 35.81 -45.88 36.75
N HIS A 93 35.63 -46.67 35.69
CA HIS A 93 34.51 -47.61 35.57
C HIS A 93 34.96 -49.01 35.14
N GLU A 94 35.53 -49.77 36.07
CA GLU A 94 35.48 -51.24 36.05
C GLU A 94 34.33 -51.70 36.96
N GLY A 95 33.18 -51.99 36.37
CA GLY A 95 32.08 -52.63 37.09
C GLY A 95 30.73 -52.18 36.58
N GLU A 96 30.20 -52.88 35.58
CA GLU A 96 28.79 -53.31 35.50
C GLU A 96 28.54 -54.01 34.16
N LYS A 97 28.11 -55.28 34.23
CA LYS A 97 27.70 -56.09 33.07
C LYS A 97 26.21 -55.89 32.83
N GLY A 98 25.84 -55.32 31.68
CA GLY A 98 24.45 -55.16 31.23
C GLY A 98 24.30 -55.38 29.72
N SER A 99 23.20 -56.04 29.33
CA SER A 99 22.95 -56.62 28.01
C SER A 99 22.10 -55.72 27.08
N ARG A 100 22.66 -55.32 25.91
CA ARG A 100 22.05 -54.93 24.59
C ARG A 100 20.99 -53.80 24.51
N PRO A 101 20.92 -52.97 23.43
CA PRO A 101 20.93 -53.40 22.02
C PRO A 101 21.93 -52.73 21.05
N ASN A 102 22.28 -53.49 20.02
CA ASN A 102 23.08 -53.14 18.86
C ASN A 102 22.25 -52.34 17.84
N SER A 103 22.31 -51.00 17.90
CA SER A 103 22.27 -50.09 16.73
C SER A 103 22.11 -48.67 17.26
N PHE A 104 23.06 -47.80 16.93
CA PHE A 104 23.03 -46.39 17.32
C PHE A 104 22.72 -45.55 16.08
N SER A 105 21.63 -44.77 16.13
CA SER A 105 21.32 -43.77 15.11
C SER A 105 22.02 -42.47 15.45
N PHE A 106 22.84 -41.96 14.53
CA PHE A 106 23.44 -40.64 14.67
C PHE A 106 22.40 -39.53 14.43
N PRO A 107 22.63 -38.31 14.94
CA PRO A 107 21.94 -37.13 14.46
C PRO A 107 22.25 -36.83 12.98
N GLU A 108 21.34 -36.15 12.29
CA GLU A 108 21.51 -35.79 10.88
C GLU A 108 22.65 -34.78 10.67
N PHE A 109 23.50 -35.01 9.66
CA PHE A 109 24.67 -34.18 9.36
C PHE A 109 24.48 -33.36 8.07
N PRO A 110 25.02 -32.13 7.96
CA PRO A 110 25.00 -31.42 6.68
C PRO A 110 25.86 -32.18 5.67
N GLY A 111 25.34 -32.39 4.45
CA GLY A 111 26.17 -32.91 3.35
C GLY A 111 27.37 -31.99 3.09
N ASN A 112 28.47 -32.55 2.57
CA ASN A 112 29.79 -31.92 2.43
C ASN A 112 30.58 -31.60 3.72
N ALA A 113 30.07 -31.90 4.91
CA ALA A 113 30.86 -31.81 6.15
C ALA A 113 31.95 -32.89 6.20
N ARG A 114 33.08 -32.57 6.84
CA ARG A 114 34.07 -33.58 7.27
C ARG A 114 33.69 -34.05 8.66
N LEU A 115 33.48 -35.36 8.81
CA LEU A 115 33.08 -36.00 10.07
C LEU A 115 34.27 -36.78 10.63
N ALA A 116 34.63 -36.53 11.89
CA ALA A 116 35.60 -37.29 12.64
C ALA A 116 34.89 -38.06 13.76
N LEU A 117 35.11 -39.36 13.82
CA LEU A 117 34.49 -40.27 14.80
C LEU A 117 35.57 -40.86 15.68
N PHE A 118 35.40 -40.79 16.99
CA PHE A 118 36.37 -41.21 17.99
C PHE A 118 35.95 -42.52 18.63
N PHE A 119 36.86 -43.49 18.69
CA PHE A 119 36.62 -44.81 19.28
C PHE A 119 37.58 -45.08 20.44
N ARG A 120 37.14 -45.86 21.44
CA ARG A 120 37.94 -46.19 22.64
C ARG A 120 39.15 -47.06 22.28
N ASN A 121 40.21 -46.99 23.08
CA ASN A 121 41.35 -47.91 22.98
C ASN A 121 41.05 -49.25 23.69
N TRP A 122 41.50 -50.39 23.13
CA TRP A 122 41.27 -51.76 23.60
C TRP A 122 42.30 -52.79 23.06
N PRO A 123 43.08 -53.50 23.90
CA PRO A 123 43.11 -53.45 25.37
C PRO A 123 43.77 -52.17 25.89
N PRO A 124 43.43 -51.69 27.11
CA PRO A 124 43.86 -50.39 27.63
C PRO A 124 45.38 -50.19 27.76
N ASP A 125 46.19 -51.27 27.75
CA ASP A 125 47.63 -51.24 28.05
C ASP A 125 48.57 -51.50 26.86
N HIS A 126 48.06 -51.64 25.63
CA HIS A 126 48.90 -51.78 24.45
C HIS A 126 48.73 -50.61 23.47
N GLY A 127 49.83 -49.89 23.27
CA GLY A 127 49.93 -48.80 22.31
C GLY A 127 49.56 -49.26 20.90
N ASN A 128 48.67 -48.49 20.27
CA ASN A 128 48.09 -48.64 18.94
C ASN A 128 46.93 -49.64 18.84
N ASN A 129 45.74 -49.14 19.17
CA ASN A 129 44.49 -49.73 18.71
C ASN A 129 44.44 -49.74 17.19
N ILE A 130 44.40 -50.91 16.58
CA ILE A 130 44.14 -51.05 15.15
C ILE A 130 42.73 -51.64 15.02
N PHE A 131 41.75 -50.82 14.68
CA PHE A 131 40.43 -51.30 14.27
C PHE A 131 40.26 -51.14 12.77
N GLU A 132 39.31 -51.87 12.24
CA GLU A 132 38.93 -51.83 10.84
C GLU A 132 37.54 -51.23 10.68
N TYR A 133 37.38 -50.34 9.70
CA TYR A 133 36.10 -49.73 9.38
C TYR A 133 35.77 -49.79 7.89
N LYS A 134 34.49 -49.77 7.57
CA LYS A 134 33.98 -49.50 6.21
C LYS A 134 32.75 -48.62 6.25
N LEU A 135 32.68 -47.68 5.33
CA LEU A 135 31.55 -46.77 5.15
C LEU A 135 30.84 -47.14 3.85
N VAL A 136 29.54 -47.41 3.94
CA VAL A 136 28.69 -47.83 2.83
C VAL A 136 27.67 -46.74 2.57
N ASP A 137 27.59 -46.30 1.33
CA ASP A 137 26.49 -45.48 0.82
C ASP A 137 25.29 -46.40 0.56
N MET A 138 24.22 -46.23 1.34
CA MET A 138 23.06 -47.10 1.27
C MET A 138 22.16 -46.81 0.07
N ASP A 139 22.26 -45.61 -0.52
CA ASP A 139 21.37 -45.18 -1.60
C ASP A 139 21.98 -45.43 -3.00
N GLU A 140 23.30 -45.28 -3.17
CA GLU A 140 23.97 -45.52 -4.47
C GLU A 140 24.38 -46.97 -4.70
N ARG A 141 24.74 -47.71 -3.65
CA ARG A 141 25.33 -49.05 -3.78
C ARG A 141 24.41 -50.19 -3.34
N ASN A 142 23.12 -49.95 -3.09
CA ASN A 142 22.19 -50.94 -2.52
C ASN A 142 22.74 -51.62 -1.24
N GLY A 143 23.53 -50.88 -0.45
CA GLY A 143 24.19 -51.45 0.72
C GLY A 143 25.29 -52.47 0.40
N ASP A 144 25.89 -52.46 -0.80
CA ASP A 144 27.00 -53.34 -1.15
C ASP A 144 28.14 -53.20 -0.13
N THR A 145 28.37 -54.30 0.59
CA THR A 145 29.32 -54.39 1.69
C THR A 145 30.70 -54.90 1.25
N SER A 146 30.92 -55.06 -0.06
CA SER A 146 32.18 -55.48 -0.70
C SER A 146 33.34 -54.48 -0.55
N ILE A 147 33.05 -53.28 -0.03
CA ILE A 147 34.06 -52.26 0.26
C ILE A 147 35.11 -52.82 1.22
N PRO A 148 36.41 -52.76 0.86
CA PRO A 148 37.46 -53.32 1.69
C PRO A 148 37.54 -52.57 3.03
N TRP A 149 37.79 -53.34 4.08
CA TRP A 149 38.03 -52.82 5.42
C TRP A 149 39.28 -51.92 5.43
N LYS A 150 39.14 -50.71 5.96
CA LYS A 150 40.25 -49.77 6.15
C LYS A 150 40.72 -49.82 7.60
N LYS A 151 42.02 -49.95 7.81
CA LYS A 151 42.61 -49.88 9.15
C LYS A 151 42.69 -48.43 9.62
N SER A 152 42.35 -48.20 10.88
CA SER A 152 42.45 -46.89 11.52
C SER A 152 42.86 -47.04 12.97
N SER A 153 43.53 -46.00 13.48
CA SER A 153 43.74 -45.81 14.91
C SER A 153 42.46 -45.26 15.55
N SER A 154 42.51 -44.84 16.81
CA SER A 154 41.44 -44.22 17.63
C SER A 154 40.45 -43.23 16.95
N VAL A 155 40.68 -42.80 15.70
CA VAL A 155 39.89 -41.80 14.96
C VAL A 155 39.60 -42.20 13.51
N ILE A 156 38.32 -42.21 13.12
CA ILE A 156 37.89 -42.30 11.71
C ILE A 156 37.62 -40.91 11.16
N ILE A 157 38.32 -40.52 10.09
CA ILE A 157 37.99 -39.32 9.32
C ILE A 157 37.20 -39.73 8.08
N VAL A 158 35.93 -39.36 8.05
CA VAL A 158 35.02 -39.61 6.94
C VAL A 158 35.15 -38.49 5.90
N PRO A 159 35.37 -38.82 4.60
CA PRO A 159 35.46 -37.84 3.53
C PRO A 159 34.11 -37.11 3.32
N ARG A 160 34.11 -36.07 2.49
CA ARG A 160 32.89 -35.27 2.20
C ARG A 160 31.75 -36.19 1.77
N LEU A 161 30.70 -36.20 2.58
CA LEU A 161 29.50 -37.00 2.37
C LEU A 161 28.60 -36.33 1.32
N ALA A 162 27.94 -37.14 0.47
CA ALA A 162 26.94 -36.64 -0.48
C ALA A 162 25.72 -36.07 0.26
N TYR A 163 24.94 -35.23 -0.41
CA TYR A 163 23.77 -34.56 0.17
C TYR A 163 22.52 -35.43 0.10
N GLY A 164 21.78 -35.55 1.21
CA GLY A 164 20.48 -36.23 1.20
C GLY A 164 20.57 -37.75 1.28
N THR A 165 21.75 -38.29 1.60
CA THR A 165 22.11 -39.70 1.45
C THR A 165 22.15 -40.43 2.79
N ASN A 166 21.76 -41.71 2.79
CA ASN A 166 21.86 -42.60 3.95
C ASN A 166 23.20 -43.34 3.94
N TYR A 167 23.93 -43.29 5.05
CA TYR A 167 25.22 -43.97 5.22
C TYR A 167 25.16 -44.99 6.35
N MET A 168 25.85 -46.12 6.14
CA MET A 168 26.10 -47.14 7.14
C MET A 168 27.61 -47.28 7.37
N LEU A 169 28.05 -47.06 8.61
CA LEU A 169 29.43 -47.26 9.05
C LEU A 169 29.53 -48.56 9.85
N MET A 170 30.40 -49.47 9.43
CA MET A 170 30.71 -50.70 10.17
C MET A 170 32.12 -50.62 10.74
N VAL A 171 32.30 -51.03 11.99
CA VAL A 171 33.58 -51.00 12.73
C VAL A 171 33.81 -52.32 13.46
N ARG A 172 35.04 -52.85 13.45
CA ARG A 172 35.46 -54.05 14.18
C ARG A 172 36.88 -53.91 14.75
N TYR A 173 37.15 -54.43 15.95
CA TYR A 173 38.52 -54.52 16.47
C TYR A 173 39.28 -55.70 15.87
N ILE A 174 40.59 -55.56 15.69
CA ILE A 174 41.45 -56.65 15.25
C ILE A 174 41.80 -57.50 16.48
N GLY A 175 41.41 -58.78 16.48
CA GLY A 175 41.81 -59.76 17.50
C GLY A 175 40.68 -60.27 18.41
N GLU A 176 39.59 -59.51 18.57
CA GLU A 176 38.37 -60.01 19.22
C GLU A 176 37.47 -60.64 18.15
N GLY A 177 37.01 -61.88 18.36
CA GLY A 177 36.33 -62.69 17.35
C GLY A 177 35.22 -61.97 16.56
N ASN A 178 35.58 -61.42 15.39
CA ASN A 178 34.75 -60.92 14.29
C ASN A 178 33.46 -60.14 14.65
N LYS A 179 33.37 -59.51 15.83
CA LYS A 179 32.21 -58.69 16.21
C LYS A 179 32.24 -57.37 15.44
N ILE A 180 31.15 -57.09 14.71
CA ILE A 180 31.00 -55.88 13.90
C ILE A 180 29.90 -55.00 14.51
N SER A 181 30.23 -53.74 14.80
CA SER A 181 29.26 -52.70 15.17
C SER A 181 28.87 -51.89 13.94
N ALA A 182 27.56 -51.74 13.71
CA ALA A 182 27.00 -50.97 12.62
C ALA A 182 26.31 -49.69 13.12
N TYR A 183 26.52 -48.60 12.40
CA TYR A 183 26.18 -47.24 12.74
C TYR A 183 25.50 -46.57 11.54
N PHE A 184 24.30 -46.00 11.73
CA PHE A 184 23.51 -45.44 10.63
C PHE A 184 23.32 -43.93 10.79
N PHE A 185 23.51 -43.18 9.70
CA PHE A 185 23.33 -41.73 9.70
C PHE A 185 22.87 -41.19 8.34
N LYS A 186 22.12 -40.08 8.35
CA LYS A 186 21.57 -39.43 7.15
C LYS A 186 22.14 -38.03 6.99
N THR A 187 22.44 -37.64 5.76
CA THR A 187 22.85 -36.27 5.45
C THR A 187 21.69 -35.41 4.96
N TYR A 188 21.67 -34.12 5.28
CA TYR A 188 20.68 -33.16 4.77
C TYR A 188 21.27 -32.14 3.79
N SER A 189 20.44 -31.67 2.86
CA SER A 189 20.79 -30.58 1.93
C SER A 189 20.65 -29.23 2.63
N VAL A 190 21.75 -28.49 2.73
CA VAL A 190 21.79 -27.18 3.40
C VAL A 190 20.88 -26.16 2.71
N TRP A 191 20.71 -26.21 1.38
CA TRP A 191 20.00 -25.16 0.62
C TRP A 191 18.49 -25.37 0.46
N SER A 192 18.01 -26.62 0.53
CA SER A 192 16.61 -26.99 0.24
C SER A 192 15.57 -26.27 1.13
N PRO A 193 15.76 -26.12 2.46
CA PRO A 193 14.83 -25.39 3.31
C PRO A 193 14.70 -23.90 2.94
N TYR A 194 15.81 -23.28 2.49
CA TYR A 194 15.85 -21.85 2.17
C TYR A 194 15.07 -21.51 0.89
N LEU A 195 15.21 -22.34 -0.15
CA LEU A 195 14.46 -22.16 -1.40
C LEU A 195 12.95 -22.24 -1.19
N ARG A 196 12.48 -23.10 -0.29
CA ARG A 196 11.06 -23.26 0.04
C ARG A 196 10.50 -22.00 0.71
N VAL A 197 11.21 -21.48 1.72
CA VAL A 197 10.82 -20.25 2.42
C VAL A 197 10.87 -19.05 1.48
N PHE A 198 11.89 -18.96 0.64
CA PHE A 198 12.06 -17.88 -0.33
C PHE A 198 10.92 -17.82 -1.36
N LYS A 199 10.55 -18.96 -1.97
CA LYS A 199 9.43 -19.02 -2.93
C LYS A 199 8.09 -18.59 -2.31
N LYS A 200 7.82 -19.00 -1.06
CA LYS A 200 6.60 -18.61 -0.35
C LYS A 200 6.54 -17.10 -0.09
N ASN A 201 7.67 -16.50 0.34
CA ASN A 201 7.74 -15.07 0.61
C ASN A 201 7.59 -14.23 -0.67
N ILE A 202 8.18 -14.65 -1.79
CA ILE A 202 7.99 -13.97 -3.09
C ILE A 202 6.51 -13.99 -3.50
N GLY A 203 5.85 -15.16 -3.43
CA GLY A 203 4.43 -15.27 -3.76
C GLY A 203 3.56 -14.34 -2.91
N PHE A 204 3.86 -14.22 -1.62
CA PHE A 204 3.17 -13.30 -0.72
C PHE A 204 3.36 -11.83 -1.13
N ILE A 205 4.59 -11.42 -1.44
CA ILE A 205 4.89 -10.04 -1.87
C ILE A 205 4.18 -9.71 -3.19
N ILE A 206 4.19 -10.63 -4.16
CA ILE A 206 3.49 -10.45 -5.44
C ILE A 206 1.98 -10.33 -5.21
N GLY A 207 1.40 -11.20 -4.37
CA GLY A 207 -0.01 -11.12 -4.00
C GLY A 207 -0.38 -9.77 -3.35
N LEU A 208 0.44 -9.29 -2.43
CA LEU A 208 0.24 -7.99 -1.79
C LEU A 208 0.30 -6.83 -2.80
N LEU A 209 1.25 -6.86 -3.73
CA LEU A 209 1.37 -5.84 -4.79
C LEU A 209 0.17 -5.84 -5.72
N ILE A 210 -0.37 -7.02 -6.07
CA ILE A 210 -1.59 -7.13 -6.87
C ILE A 210 -2.79 -6.52 -6.13
N ILE A 211 -2.95 -6.84 -4.84
CA ILE A 211 -4.04 -6.30 -4.01
C ILE A 211 -3.92 -4.77 -3.90
N ILE A 212 -2.73 -4.24 -3.66
CA ILE A 212 -2.51 -2.79 -3.59
C ILE A 212 -2.87 -2.12 -4.92
N ASN A 213 -2.41 -2.66 -6.06
CA ASN A 213 -2.74 -2.12 -7.38
C ASN A 213 -4.25 -2.19 -7.66
N LEU A 214 -4.92 -3.29 -7.29
CA LEU A 214 -6.37 -3.43 -7.43
C LEU A 214 -7.11 -2.38 -6.59
N LEU A 215 -6.70 -2.15 -5.34
CA LEU A 215 -7.29 -1.12 -4.48
C LEU A 215 -7.09 0.30 -5.05
N LEU A 216 -5.91 0.59 -5.60
CA LEU A 216 -5.63 1.87 -6.26
C LEU A 216 -6.49 2.05 -7.53
N LEU A 217 -6.63 1.00 -8.34
CA LEU A 217 -7.48 1.01 -9.53
C LEU A 217 -8.96 1.23 -9.16
N LEU A 218 -9.46 0.54 -8.14
CA LEU A 218 -10.83 0.72 -7.65
C LEU A 218 -11.06 2.15 -7.15
N ARG A 219 -10.09 2.73 -6.41
CA ARG A 219 -10.15 4.15 -6.00
C ARG A 219 -10.16 5.10 -7.20
N TYR A 220 -9.34 4.85 -8.21
CA TYR A 220 -9.32 5.64 -9.44
C TYR A 220 -10.64 5.55 -10.22
N LEU A 221 -11.20 4.36 -10.38
CA LEU A 221 -12.48 4.17 -11.06
C LEU A 221 -13.64 4.83 -10.29
N ASN A 222 -13.66 4.72 -8.97
CA ASN A 222 -14.68 5.33 -8.14
C ASN A 222 -14.64 6.86 -8.17
N THR A 223 -13.44 7.45 -8.13
CA THR A 223 -13.28 8.91 -8.26
C THR A 223 -13.72 9.42 -9.64
N LYS A 224 -13.38 8.70 -10.71
CA LYS A 224 -13.83 9.03 -12.07
C LYS A 224 -15.35 8.91 -12.25
N ARG A 225 -15.98 7.86 -11.69
CA ARG A 225 -17.44 7.69 -11.68
C ARG A 225 -18.12 8.83 -10.94
N ARG A 226 -17.59 9.19 -9.77
CA ARG A 226 -18.03 10.31 -8.95
C ARG A 226 -17.98 11.63 -9.72
N GLN A 227 -16.86 11.98 -10.34
CA GLN A 227 -16.75 13.18 -11.17
C GLN A 227 -17.75 13.18 -12.32
N ARG A 228 -17.96 12.05 -12.99
CA ARG A 228 -18.95 11.95 -14.08
C ARG A 228 -20.38 12.15 -13.58
N GLN A 229 -20.73 11.59 -12.42
CA GLN A 229 -22.04 11.79 -11.80
C GLN A 229 -22.26 13.27 -11.47
N TYR A 230 -21.27 13.94 -10.89
CA TYR A 230 -21.32 15.38 -10.62
C TYR A 230 -21.59 16.20 -11.88
N GLN A 231 -20.83 15.94 -12.95
CA GLN A 231 -20.98 16.65 -14.23
C GLN A 231 -22.37 16.42 -14.85
N LEU A 232 -22.93 15.22 -14.71
CA LEU A 232 -24.29 14.92 -15.17
C LEU A 232 -25.35 15.60 -14.29
N GLU A 233 -25.16 15.64 -12.98
CA GLU A 233 -26.03 16.33 -12.03
C GLU A 233 -26.07 17.82 -12.34
N LEU A 234 -24.92 18.48 -12.51
CA LEU A 234 -24.83 19.87 -12.92
C LEU A 234 -25.55 20.10 -14.26
N LYS A 235 -25.24 19.31 -15.29
CA LYS A 235 -25.88 19.44 -16.62
C LYS A 235 -27.40 19.28 -16.56
N SER A 236 -27.91 18.37 -15.73
CA SER A 236 -29.35 18.19 -15.51
C SER A 236 -29.98 19.41 -14.85
N LEU A 237 -29.33 19.98 -13.82
CA LEU A 237 -29.78 21.20 -13.16
C LEU A 237 -29.76 22.40 -14.13
N PHE A 238 -28.75 22.51 -14.99
CA PHE A 238 -28.71 23.51 -16.07
C PHE A 238 -29.85 23.31 -17.07
N ALA A 239 -30.10 22.07 -17.52
CA ALA A 239 -31.17 21.78 -18.46
C ALA A 239 -32.57 22.08 -17.89
N GLN A 240 -32.74 22.07 -16.56
CA GLN A 240 -34.00 22.45 -15.92
C GLN A 240 -34.23 23.97 -15.86
N LEU A 241 -33.18 24.79 -15.93
CA LEU A 241 -33.31 26.26 -16.00
C LEU A 241 -33.80 26.73 -17.39
N ASN A 242 -33.38 26.05 -18.45
CA ASN A 242 -33.64 26.45 -19.83
C ASN A 242 -35.14 26.50 -20.21
N PRO A 243 -36.01 25.53 -19.86
CA PRO A 243 -37.41 25.54 -20.26
C PRO A 243 -38.17 26.75 -19.75
N HIS A 244 -38.00 27.12 -18.47
CA HIS A 244 -38.69 28.26 -17.88
C HIS A 244 -38.28 29.57 -18.56
N PHE A 245 -36.97 29.74 -18.81
CA PHE A 245 -36.45 30.89 -19.54
C PHE A 245 -37.00 30.97 -20.97
N VAL A 246 -37.08 29.83 -21.68
CA VAL A 246 -37.65 29.73 -23.03
C VAL A 246 -39.14 30.09 -23.02
N PHE A 247 -39.93 29.52 -22.11
CA PHE A 247 -41.36 29.85 -22.00
C PHE A 247 -41.58 31.34 -21.71
N ASN A 248 -40.82 31.91 -20.77
CA ASN A 248 -40.94 33.33 -20.44
C ASN A 248 -40.55 34.25 -21.59
N SER A 249 -39.53 33.87 -22.34
CA SER A 249 -39.10 34.62 -23.53
C SER A 249 -40.16 34.54 -24.63
N LEU A 250 -40.77 33.37 -24.86
CA LEU A 250 -41.86 33.20 -25.81
C LEU A 250 -43.11 34.01 -25.42
N SER A 251 -43.50 33.99 -24.13
CA SER A 251 -44.59 34.84 -23.64
C SER A 251 -44.29 36.33 -23.78
N SER A 252 -43.02 36.72 -23.65
CA SER A 252 -42.58 38.11 -23.85
C SER A 252 -42.69 38.54 -25.31
N ILE A 253 -42.26 37.68 -26.24
CA ILE A 253 -42.41 37.88 -27.68
C ILE A 253 -43.89 37.98 -28.03
N GLN A 254 -44.73 37.10 -27.50
CA GLN A 254 -46.17 37.15 -27.71
C GLN A 254 -46.78 38.46 -27.19
N GLY A 255 -46.33 38.96 -26.04
CA GLY A 255 -46.75 40.26 -25.50
C GLY A 255 -46.39 41.44 -26.41
N LEU A 256 -45.15 41.50 -26.90
CA LEU A 256 -44.70 42.54 -27.84
C LEU A 256 -45.48 42.48 -29.15
N MET A 257 -45.74 41.27 -29.68
CA MET A 257 -46.55 41.06 -30.87
C MET A 257 -47.99 41.53 -30.67
N ASN A 258 -48.60 41.21 -29.52
CA ASN A 258 -49.96 41.66 -29.19
C ASN A 258 -50.09 43.18 -29.04
N ASN A 259 -49.00 43.85 -28.66
CA ASN A 259 -48.93 45.31 -28.55
C ASN A 259 -48.56 46.02 -29.87
N ASN A 260 -48.48 45.29 -31.00
CA ASN A 260 -47.99 45.78 -32.29
C ASN A 260 -46.56 46.37 -32.26
N GLU A 261 -45.72 45.91 -31.32
CA GLU A 261 -44.31 46.32 -31.20
C GLU A 261 -43.41 45.35 -31.98
N ILE A 262 -43.67 45.17 -33.28
CA ILE A 262 -43.07 44.13 -34.13
C ILE A 262 -41.55 44.27 -34.22
N GLU A 263 -41.01 45.49 -34.35
CA GLU A 263 -39.57 45.73 -34.38
C GLU A 263 -38.90 45.29 -33.08
N LYS A 264 -39.51 45.59 -31.92
CA LYS A 264 -38.99 45.15 -30.62
C LYS A 264 -39.10 43.64 -30.45
N ALA A 265 -40.18 43.02 -30.94
CA ALA A 265 -40.33 41.57 -30.93
C ALA A 265 -39.24 40.88 -31.77
N ASN A 266 -38.91 41.41 -32.94
CA ASN A 266 -37.83 40.89 -33.80
C ASN A 266 -36.44 41.07 -33.17
N GLN A 267 -36.18 42.23 -32.56
CA GLN A 267 -34.94 42.47 -31.81
C GLN A 267 -34.81 41.49 -30.64
N TYR A 268 -35.90 41.28 -29.90
CA TYR A 268 -35.95 40.33 -28.79
C TYR A 268 -35.72 38.89 -29.26
N LEU A 269 -36.34 38.46 -30.36
CA LEU A 269 -36.17 37.12 -30.93
C LEU A 269 -34.72 36.85 -31.35
N SER A 270 -34.06 37.83 -31.95
CA SER A 270 -32.64 37.73 -32.36
C SER A 270 -31.71 37.65 -31.14
N GLY A 271 -31.91 38.53 -30.15
CA GLY A 271 -31.16 38.50 -28.89
C GLY A 271 -31.36 37.20 -28.10
N PHE A 272 -32.61 36.73 -28.02
CA PHE A 272 -32.97 35.45 -27.41
C PHE A 272 -32.28 34.27 -28.09
N SER A 273 -32.23 34.24 -29.43
CA SER A 273 -31.54 33.19 -30.18
C SER A 273 -30.03 33.16 -29.87
N GLY A 274 -29.42 34.34 -29.74
CA GLY A 274 -28.02 34.48 -29.33
C GLY A 274 -27.76 34.01 -27.90
N LEU A 275 -28.63 34.38 -26.96
CA LEU A 275 -28.55 33.93 -25.57
C LEU A 275 -28.78 32.42 -25.44
N LEU A 276 -29.74 31.85 -26.16
CA LEU A 276 -30.02 30.41 -26.17
C LEU A 276 -28.82 29.62 -26.72
N ARG A 277 -28.21 30.06 -27.82
CA ARG A 277 -27.00 29.45 -28.38
C ARG A 277 -25.86 29.50 -27.36
N THR A 278 -25.66 30.66 -26.75
CA THR A 278 -24.64 30.88 -25.71
C THR A 278 -24.86 29.94 -24.51
N THR A 279 -26.09 29.80 -24.05
CA THR A 279 -26.45 28.92 -22.93
C THR A 279 -26.33 27.43 -23.28
N LEU A 280 -26.64 27.03 -24.51
CA LEU A 280 -26.47 25.64 -24.98
C LEU A 280 -24.99 25.28 -25.20
N ASP A 281 -24.20 26.21 -25.75
CA ASP A 281 -22.76 26.02 -25.98
C ASP A 281 -21.98 26.02 -24.66
N LYS A 282 -22.39 26.83 -23.69
CA LYS A 282 -21.70 27.02 -22.40
C LYS A 282 -22.27 26.19 -21.25
N GLY A 283 -23.47 25.65 -21.36
CA GLY A 283 -24.13 24.83 -20.33
C GLY A 283 -23.41 23.52 -19.99
N GLY A 284 -22.31 23.21 -20.68
CA GLY A 284 -21.37 22.14 -20.34
C GLY A 284 -20.12 22.57 -19.56
N LYS A 285 -19.86 23.87 -19.37
CA LYS A 285 -18.73 24.39 -18.60
C LYS A 285 -19.12 24.54 -17.14
N GLU A 286 -18.23 24.09 -16.25
CA GLU A 286 -18.43 24.19 -14.79
C GLU A 286 -18.31 25.63 -14.29
N VAL A 287 -17.40 26.40 -14.88
CA VAL A 287 -17.12 27.82 -14.58
C VAL A 287 -16.82 28.61 -15.86
N ILE A 288 -17.06 29.92 -15.83
CA ILE A 288 -16.69 30.90 -16.86
C ILE A 288 -16.04 32.13 -16.21
N PRO A 289 -15.26 32.94 -16.95
CA PRO A 289 -14.75 34.20 -16.43
C PRO A 289 -15.88 35.13 -15.94
N LEU A 290 -15.63 35.86 -14.86
CA LEU A 290 -16.58 36.81 -14.29
C LEU A 290 -16.94 37.90 -15.29
N SER A 291 -15.98 38.35 -16.11
CA SER A 291 -16.22 39.30 -17.20
C SER A 291 -17.29 38.79 -18.18
N GLU A 292 -17.20 37.50 -18.52
CA GLU A 292 -18.14 36.82 -19.41
C GLU A 292 -19.54 36.70 -18.77
N GLU A 293 -19.62 36.31 -17.49
CA GLU A 293 -20.90 36.27 -16.76
C GLU A 293 -21.54 37.67 -16.71
N ILE A 294 -20.78 38.71 -16.36
CA ILE A 294 -21.30 40.08 -16.31
C ILE A 294 -21.79 40.54 -17.69
N GLY A 295 -21.07 40.24 -18.77
CA GLY A 295 -21.53 40.51 -20.12
C GLY A 295 -22.86 39.82 -20.44
N ASN A 296 -23.02 38.55 -20.04
CA ASN A 296 -24.27 37.82 -20.20
C ASN A 296 -25.42 38.46 -19.41
N LEU A 297 -25.18 38.86 -18.15
CA LEU A 297 -26.17 39.51 -17.30
C LEU A 297 -26.58 40.88 -17.85
N GLN A 298 -25.63 41.68 -18.36
CA GLN A 298 -25.94 42.97 -18.97
C GLN A 298 -26.84 42.82 -20.21
N ASN A 299 -26.53 41.85 -21.07
CA ASN A 299 -27.37 41.53 -22.23
C ASN A 299 -28.77 41.10 -21.78
N TYR A 300 -28.86 40.22 -20.78
CA TYR A 300 -30.14 39.78 -20.23
C TYR A 300 -30.97 40.93 -19.64
N ILE A 301 -30.37 41.80 -18.83
CA ILE A 301 -31.03 42.97 -18.25
C ILE A 301 -31.51 43.91 -19.35
N HIS A 302 -30.69 44.14 -20.37
CA HIS A 302 -31.08 44.96 -21.52
C HIS A 302 -32.34 44.39 -22.21
N PHE A 303 -32.43 43.07 -22.37
CA PHE A 303 -33.63 42.44 -22.92
C PHE A 303 -34.85 42.59 -22.02
N GLU A 304 -34.70 42.48 -20.70
CA GLU A 304 -35.81 42.75 -19.78
C GLU A 304 -36.23 44.22 -19.80
N GLN A 305 -35.30 45.17 -20.03
CA GLN A 305 -35.61 46.60 -20.20
C GLN A 305 -36.43 46.91 -21.45
N LEU A 306 -36.37 46.06 -22.50
CA LEU A 306 -37.24 46.20 -23.67
C LEU A 306 -38.70 45.89 -23.33
N ARG A 307 -38.94 45.11 -22.27
CA ARG A 307 -40.27 44.62 -21.88
C ARG A 307 -40.84 45.38 -20.68
N PHE A 308 -39.98 45.76 -19.76
CA PHE A 308 -40.33 46.50 -18.56
C PHE A 308 -39.51 47.78 -18.53
N ASN A 309 -40.17 48.92 -18.35
CA ASN A 309 -39.46 50.18 -18.19
C ASN A 309 -38.87 50.23 -16.77
N PHE A 310 -37.54 50.20 -16.61
CA PHE A 310 -36.84 50.35 -15.33
C PHE A 310 -35.39 50.82 -15.54
N LYS A 311 -34.78 51.37 -14.48
CA LYS A 311 -33.37 51.81 -14.48
C LYS A 311 -32.45 50.70 -13.98
N PHE A 312 -31.29 50.58 -14.62
CA PHE A 312 -30.25 49.66 -14.22
C PHE A 312 -28.98 50.42 -13.85
N GLU A 313 -28.43 50.13 -12.67
CA GLU A 313 -27.16 50.65 -12.19
C GLU A 313 -26.16 49.51 -11.99
N LYS A 314 -24.92 49.74 -12.43
CA LYS A 314 -23.83 48.78 -12.26
C LYS A 314 -22.69 49.46 -11.52
N ASP A 315 -22.31 48.88 -10.38
CA ASP A 315 -21.14 49.27 -9.60
C ASP A 315 -20.17 48.09 -9.56
N VAL A 316 -18.94 48.31 -10.04
CA VAL A 316 -17.89 47.28 -10.02
C VAL A 316 -16.67 47.90 -9.39
N GLU A 317 -16.15 47.23 -8.37
CA GLU A 317 -14.93 47.64 -7.70
C GLU A 317 -13.80 47.90 -8.71
N PRO A 318 -13.11 49.06 -8.62
CA PRO A 318 -12.00 49.37 -9.51
C PRO A 318 -10.93 48.27 -9.48
N TYR A 319 -10.37 47.95 -10.65
CA TYR A 319 -9.28 46.97 -10.81
C TYR A 319 -9.61 45.51 -10.45
N LEU A 320 -10.88 45.15 -10.28
CA LEU A 320 -11.28 43.76 -10.13
C LEU A 320 -10.84 42.94 -11.36
N PRO A 321 -9.99 41.90 -11.23
CA PRO A 321 -9.47 41.13 -12.36
C PRO A 321 -10.51 40.12 -12.88
N MET A 322 -11.59 40.65 -13.46
CA MET A 322 -12.78 39.88 -13.86
C MET A 322 -12.47 38.75 -14.88
N ASP A 323 -11.40 38.86 -15.67
CA ASP A 323 -10.99 37.81 -16.61
C ASP A 323 -10.26 36.64 -15.94
N GLU A 324 -9.68 36.85 -14.75
CA GLU A 324 -8.93 35.84 -14.00
C GLU A 324 -9.82 35.12 -12.98
N ILE A 325 -10.92 35.76 -12.58
CA ILE A 325 -11.89 35.22 -11.63
C ILE A 325 -12.89 34.35 -12.39
N ASN A 326 -12.95 33.06 -12.07
CA ASN A 326 -13.92 32.13 -12.66
C ASN A 326 -15.11 31.90 -11.74
N VAL A 327 -16.34 32.08 -12.23
CA VAL A 327 -17.59 31.89 -11.48
C VAL A 327 -18.49 30.87 -12.17
N MET A 328 -19.44 30.31 -11.41
CA MET A 328 -20.46 29.44 -11.99
C MET A 328 -21.37 30.25 -12.93
N PRO A 329 -21.57 29.82 -14.20
CA PRO A 329 -22.36 30.57 -15.16
C PRO A 329 -23.85 30.59 -14.79
N LEU A 330 -24.54 31.69 -15.15
CA LEU A 330 -25.99 31.86 -15.03
C LEU A 330 -26.52 31.64 -13.60
N LEU A 331 -25.74 31.98 -12.57
CA LEU A 331 -26.17 31.85 -11.18
C LEU A 331 -27.06 33.03 -10.77
N ALA A 332 -26.70 34.23 -11.21
CA ALA A 332 -27.37 35.48 -10.88
C ALA A 332 -28.61 35.75 -11.74
N GLN A 333 -28.66 35.19 -12.95
CA GLN A 333 -29.75 35.44 -13.89
C GLN A 333 -31.15 35.15 -13.32
N PRO A 334 -31.44 34.01 -12.67
CA PRO A 334 -32.77 33.76 -12.09
C PRO A 334 -33.12 34.71 -10.95
N LEU A 335 -32.12 35.26 -10.26
CA LEU A 335 -32.32 36.23 -9.19
C LEU A 335 -32.72 37.59 -9.77
N ILE A 336 -32.02 38.01 -10.83
CA ILE A 336 -32.36 39.22 -11.61
C ILE A 336 -33.76 39.09 -12.23
N GLU A 337 -34.08 37.93 -12.80
CA GLU A 337 -35.40 37.63 -13.35
C GLU A 337 -36.51 37.87 -12.32
N ASN A 338 -36.30 37.39 -11.09
CA ASN A 338 -37.25 37.59 -9.99
C ASN A 338 -37.33 39.06 -9.55
N SER A 339 -36.19 39.73 -9.40
CA SER A 339 -36.14 41.16 -9.06
C SER A 339 -36.90 42.00 -10.08
N VAL A 340 -36.72 41.74 -11.38
CA VAL A 340 -37.44 42.44 -12.44
C VAL A 340 -38.93 42.12 -12.42
N LYS A 341 -39.30 40.84 -12.55
CA LYS A 341 -40.70 40.44 -12.75
C LYS A 341 -41.58 40.67 -11.54
N HIS A 342 -41.09 40.31 -10.36
CA HIS A 342 -41.88 40.35 -9.13
C HIS A 342 -41.58 41.57 -8.26
N GLY A 343 -40.37 42.12 -8.34
CA GLY A 343 -39.95 43.30 -7.60
C GLY A 343 -40.43 44.59 -8.27
N ILE A 344 -39.90 44.89 -9.47
CA ILE A 344 -39.95 46.24 -10.04
C ILE A 344 -40.83 46.43 -11.30
N SER A 345 -41.36 45.36 -11.89
CA SER A 345 -42.14 45.42 -13.15
C SER A 345 -43.33 46.39 -13.10
N GLY A 346 -43.95 46.57 -11.93
CA GLY A 346 -45.08 47.49 -11.72
C GLY A 346 -44.69 48.95 -11.41
N LEU A 347 -43.40 49.26 -11.28
CA LEU A 347 -42.92 50.58 -10.85
C LEU A 347 -42.57 51.53 -12.02
N GLY A 348 -42.49 51.01 -13.25
CA GLY A 348 -42.05 51.79 -14.41
C GLY A 348 -40.67 52.43 -14.18
N GLU A 349 -40.49 53.68 -14.60
CA GLU A 349 -39.21 54.41 -14.48
C GLU A 349 -38.70 54.61 -13.04
N LYS A 350 -39.56 54.39 -12.04
CA LYS A 350 -39.17 54.40 -10.62
C LYS A 350 -38.54 53.08 -10.19
N GLY A 351 -38.68 52.01 -10.97
CA GLY A 351 -38.02 50.73 -10.74
C GLY A 351 -36.52 50.86 -10.92
N LEU A 352 -35.77 50.40 -9.94
CA LEU A 352 -34.31 50.41 -9.93
C LEU A 352 -33.80 49.01 -9.62
N LEU A 353 -32.98 48.49 -10.53
CA LEU A 353 -32.14 47.31 -10.33
C LEU A 353 -30.69 47.76 -10.24
N SER A 354 -29.96 47.29 -9.25
CA SER A 354 -28.52 47.56 -9.11
C SER A 354 -27.74 46.27 -8.91
N ILE A 355 -26.59 46.16 -9.58
CA ILE A 355 -25.63 45.08 -9.36
C ILE A 355 -24.33 45.70 -8.86
N ARG A 356 -23.85 45.21 -7.72
CA ARG A 356 -22.58 45.61 -7.13
C ARG A 356 -21.63 44.42 -7.03
N LEU A 357 -20.43 44.56 -7.59
CA LEU A 357 -19.33 43.61 -7.44
C LEU A 357 -18.23 44.23 -6.59
N TYR A 358 -17.82 43.52 -5.54
CA TYR A 358 -16.75 43.96 -4.65
C TYR A 358 -16.08 42.77 -3.97
N THR A 359 -14.89 43.00 -3.42
CA THR A 359 -14.11 42.00 -2.71
C THR A 359 -13.90 42.40 -1.26
N VAL A 360 -13.85 41.40 -0.38
CA VAL A 360 -13.46 41.60 1.03
C VAL A 360 -12.54 40.45 1.40
N GLU A 361 -11.30 40.76 1.77
CA GLU A 361 -10.24 39.77 1.99
C GLU A 361 -10.06 38.83 0.77
N HIS A 362 -10.44 37.55 0.90
CA HIS A 362 -10.35 36.55 -0.17
C HIS A 362 -11.71 36.21 -0.79
N ASP A 363 -12.76 36.93 -0.40
CA ASP A 363 -14.13 36.67 -0.82
C ASP A 363 -14.56 37.66 -1.91
N LEU A 364 -15.29 37.14 -2.89
CA LEU A 364 -15.97 37.94 -3.90
C LEU A 364 -17.46 38.02 -3.56
N PHE A 365 -18.02 39.23 -3.66
CA PHE A 365 -19.42 39.49 -3.43
C PHE A 365 -20.08 40.02 -4.69
N MET A 366 -21.23 39.42 -5.03
CA MET A 366 -22.16 39.95 -6.02
C MET A 366 -23.48 40.27 -5.32
N ALA A 367 -23.76 41.56 -5.14
CA ALA A 367 -25.00 42.04 -4.56
C ALA A 367 -25.95 42.50 -5.67
N ILE A 368 -27.15 41.93 -5.69
CA ILE A 368 -28.26 42.29 -6.57
C ILE A 368 -29.29 42.98 -5.68
N LYS A 369 -29.59 44.24 -5.97
CA LYS A 369 -30.54 45.03 -5.19
C LYS A 369 -31.63 45.59 -6.07
N ASP A 370 -32.87 45.50 -5.59
CA ASP A 370 -34.03 46.11 -6.21
C ASP A 370 -34.87 46.91 -5.20
N ASN A 371 -35.63 47.89 -5.70
CA ASN A 371 -36.53 48.71 -4.89
C ASN A 371 -38.00 48.27 -5.00
N GLY A 372 -38.23 46.96 -5.22
CA GLY A 372 -39.55 46.40 -5.39
C GLY A 372 -40.39 46.37 -4.11
N LYS A 373 -41.59 45.78 -4.21
CA LYS A 373 -42.55 45.68 -3.10
C LYS A 373 -42.09 44.89 -1.85
N GLY A 374 -40.97 44.19 -1.95
CA GLY A 374 -40.47 43.30 -0.90
C GLY A 374 -41.31 42.02 -0.74
N PHE A 375 -40.81 41.08 0.06
CA PHE A 375 -41.52 39.86 0.46
C PHE A 375 -40.97 39.33 1.78
N ASP A 376 -41.77 38.55 2.50
CA ASP A 376 -41.30 37.85 3.69
C ASP A 376 -40.40 36.68 3.28
N VAL A 377 -39.11 36.74 3.62
CA VAL A 377 -38.13 35.72 3.22
C VAL A 377 -38.40 34.35 3.87
N GLU A 378 -39.04 34.31 5.04
CA GLU A 378 -39.34 33.06 5.76
C GLU A 378 -40.61 32.38 5.25
N GLU A 379 -41.66 33.15 4.92
CA GLU A 379 -42.90 32.62 4.34
C GLU A 379 -42.83 32.42 2.82
N TYR A 380 -41.88 33.07 2.14
CA TYR A 380 -41.75 32.98 0.69
C TYR A 380 -41.31 31.58 0.28
N LYS A 381 -42.27 30.81 -0.25
CA LYS A 381 -41.98 29.63 -1.07
C LYS A 381 -41.18 30.11 -2.29
N ALA A 382 -39.86 30.00 -2.18
CA ALA A 382 -38.91 30.28 -3.24
C ALA A 382 -39.44 29.76 -4.57
N GLY A 383 -39.66 30.65 -5.54
CA GLY A 383 -40.05 30.27 -6.90
C GLY A 383 -39.06 29.26 -7.48
N TYR A 384 -39.52 28.44 -8.44
CA TYR A 384 -38.75 27.33 -9.01
C TYR A 384 -37.30 27.72 -9.40
N GLY A 385 -37.10 28.95 -9.91
CA GLY A 385 -35.78 29.48 -10.25
C GLY A 385 -34.83 29.65 -9.06
N VAL A 386 -35.28 30.16 -7.91
CA VAL A 386 -34.43 30.36 -6.72
C VAL A 386 -34.08 29.01 -6.08
N ASP A 387 -35.04 28.08 -6.01
CA ASP A 387 -34.79 26.73 -5.50
C ASP A 387 -33.73 26.00 -6.36
N LEU A 388 -33.79 26.17 -7.68
CA LEU A 388 -32.81 25.60 -8.58
C LEU A 388 -31.42 26.22 -8.42
N VAL A 389 -31.33 27.53 -8.17
CA VAL A 389 -30.05 28.20 -7.80
C VAL A 389 -29.50 27.61 -6.49
N LYS A 390 -30.33 27.47 -5.44
CA LYS A 390 -29.91 26.86 -4.16
C LYS A 390 -29.41 25.42 -4.34
N LYS A 391 -30.11 24.60 -5.14
CA LYS A 391 -29.68 23.24 -5.48
C LYS A 391 -28.34 23.21 -6.21
N ARG A 392 -28.11 24.13 -7.17
CA ARG A 392 -26.83 24.26 -7.88
C ARG A 392 -25.69 24.66 -6.95
N ILE A 393 -25.91 25.61 -6.04
CA ILE A 393 -24.94 26.01 -5.01
C ILE A 393 -24.61 24.83 -4.10
N ALA A 394 -25.61 24.10 -3.62
CA ALA A 394 -25.41 22.92 -2.78
C ALA A 394 -24.62 21.82 -3.51
N ALA A 395 -24.95 21.57 -4.79
CA ALA A 395 -24.21 20.64 -5.63
C ALA A 395 -22.75 21.11 -5.79
N TYR A 396 -22.49 22.40 -6.03
CA TYR A 396 -21.13 22.92 -6.13
C TYR A 396 -20.31 22.74 -4.85
N ASN A 397 -20.83 23.23 -3.72
CA ASN A 397 -20.12 23.19 -2.43
C ASN A 397 -19.81 21.77 -1.95
N LYS A 398 -20.62 20.77 -2.36
CA LYS A 398 -20.36 19.36 -2.06
C LYS A 398 -19.06 18.84 -2.68
N TRP A 399 -18.69 19.36 -3.86
CA TRP A 399 -17.50 18.94 -4.60
C TRP A 399 -16.29 19.87 -4.41
N HIS A 400 -16.54 21.13 -4.05
CA HIS A 400 -15.51 22.14 -3.80
C HIS A 400 -15.42 22.44 -2.30
N ARG A 401 -14.45 21.80 -1.61
CA ARG A 401 -14.30 21.94 -0.15
C ARG A 401 -13.49 23.15 0.30
N LYS A 402 -12.74 23.77 -0.62
CA LYS A 402 -11.87 24.92 -0.32
C LYS A 402 -12.56 26.25 -0.60
N THR A 403 -13.57 26.22 -1.47
CA THR A 403 -14.28 27.39 -1.97
C THR A 403 -15.77 27.10 -1.88
N ASN A 404 -16.52 27.98 -1.23
CA ASN A 404 -17.96 27.80 -1.02
C ASN A 404 -18.72 28.98 -1.63
N ILE A 405 -19.93 28.71 -2.10
CA ILE A 405 -20.86 29.75 -2.51
C ILE A 405 -21.99 29.82 -1.48
N VAL A 406 -22.30 31.02 -0.99
CA VAL A 406 -23.39 31.27 -0.04
C VAL A 406 -24.35 32.27 -0.65
N LEU A 407 -25.65 31.96 -0.60
CA LEU A 407 -26.71 32.85 -1.06
C LEU A 407 -27.47 33.38 0.15
N ASN A 408 -27.41 34.69 0.36
CA ASN A 408 -28.15 35.38 1.41
C ASN A 408 -29.13 36.36 0.78
N MET A 409 -30.32 36.48 1.35
CA MET A 409 -31.37 37.36 0.85
C MET A 409 -32.01 38.08 2.02
N LYS A 410 -32.15 39.40 1.89
CA LYS A 410 -32.91 40.25 2.80
C LYS A 410 -33.90 41.03 1.96
N SER A 411 -35.16 41.04 2.37
CA SER A 411 -36.20 41.75 1.64
C SER A 411 -37.05 42.55 2.60
N GLU A 412 -37.16 43.84 2.29
CA GLU A 412 -38.04 44.80 2.93
C GLU A 412 -38.79 45.57 1.83
N PRO A 413 -39.97 46.13 2.11
CA PRO A 413 -40.67 46.97 1.14
C PRO A 413 -39.78 48.12 0.66
N GLY A 414 -39.58 48.22 -0.65
CA GLY A 414 -38.73 49.23 -1.29
C GLY A 414 -37.23 48.91 -1.26
N ASN A 415 -36.80 47.78 -0.69
CA ASN A 415 -35.39 47.39 -0.63
C ASN A 415 -35.23 45.87 -0.47
N THR A 416 -35.03 45.16 -1.58
CA THR A 416 -34.60 43.76 -1.58
C THR A 416 -33.14 43.67 -1.98
N VAL A 417 -32.35 42.93 -1.21
CA VAL A 417 -30.92 42.70 -1.46
C VAL A 417 -30.64 41.20 -1.42
N THR A 418 -30.14 40.67 -2.53
CA THR A 418 -29.66 39.31 -2.65
C THR A 418 -28.15 39.32 -2.86
N ILE A 419 -27.42 38.63 -2.00
CA ILE A 419 -25.97 38.56 -2.00
C ILE A 419 -25.54 37.13 -2.32
N ILE A 420 -24.80 36.99 -3.41
CA ILE A 420 -24.02 35.79 -3.70
C ILE A 420 -22.60 36.06 -3.19
N GLN A 421 -22.19 35.32 -2.17
CA GLN A 421 -20.84 35.37 -1.62
C GLN A 421 -20.06 34.15 -2.10
N PHE A 422 -18.92 34.38 -2.74
CA PHE A 422 -17.96 33.38 -3.16
C PHE A 422 -16.79 33.40 -2.16
N GLN A 423 -16.75 32.41 -1.27
CA GLN A 423 -15.81 32.34 -0.14
C GLN A 423 -14.46 31.73 -0.55
N ASN A 424 -13.36 32.35 -0.11
CA ASN A 424 -11.97 31.97 -0.42
C ASN A 424 -11.70 31.86 -1.94
N TRP A 425 -12.31 32.75 -2.72
CA TRP A 425 -12.33 32.68 -4.17
C TRP A 425 -11.13 33.33 -4.84
N LEU A 426 -10.50 34.28 -4.13
CA LEU A 426 -9.32 34.99 -4.59
C LEU A 426 -8.04 34.34 -4.02
N PRO A 427 -6.92 34.41 -4.76
CA PRO A 427 -5.64 33.94 -4.25
C PRO A 427 -5.26 34.65 -2.93
N LYS A 428 -4.50 33.94 -2.10
CA LYS A 428 -3.99 34.45 -0.82
C LYS A 428 -2.79 35.35 -0.97
#